data_AF-A0A9P6ZTX1-F1
#
_entry.id   AF-A0A9P6ZTX1-F1
#
_cell.length_a   1.000
_cell.length_b   1.000
_cell.length_c   1.000
_cell.angle_alpha   90.00
_cell.angle_beta   90.00
_cell.angle_gamma   90.00
#
_symmetry.space_group_name_H-M   'P 1'
#
loop_
_entity.id
_entity.type
_entity.pdbx_description
1 polymer ?
#
loop_
_entity_poly.entity_id
_entity_poly.type
_entity_poly.pdbx_seq_one_letter_code
_entity_poly.pdbx_strand_id
1 'polypeptide(L)'
;MFRTLKEFVRALRDIVKIQQVVVEERQILHRDCSLNNAMILDDLEGSEGFLIDWEFAVHIAKDNKYPIGGTGTVPFMSRGLLNQVAVLQQQLDLESQKKKKTRARKSVDKPKNPKSSSDSLALPVSCVIQGYADDLESLFSSLLGFASSSVVPTITFFASPADEKRLVDEFHPYFKDLIPLAIEWRRALVDNMVHPVTFTTILALLNSHLDRLPDNEELISAVKMLKNDAVILADRVKGKQIASESFSLVESKRQKSNHDSVSNIDHARGKWIASEPSSVVAPKRQKSHHSDTKSNSASGSDT
;
A
#
# COMPACT_ATOMS: atom_id res chain seq x y z
N MET A 1 -10.38 6.33 -0.53
CA MET A 1 -9.84 4.98 -0.83
C MET A 1 -10.51 4.56 -2.13
N PHE A 2 -9.75 4.06 -3.11
CA PHE A 2 -10.30 3.64 -4.41
C PHE A 2 -11.26 2.46 -4.25
N ARG A 3 -12.28 2.35 -5.10
CA ARG A 3 -13.15 1.17 -5.10
C ARG A 3 -12.39 -0.01 -5.69
N THR A 4 -11.58 0.26 -6.73
CA THR A 4 -10.72 -0.75 -7.36
C THR A 4 -9.31 -0.22 -7.68
N LEU A 5 -8.32 -1.10 -7.79
CA LEU A 5 -7.00 -0.75 -8.34
C LEU A 5 -7.12 -0.30 -9.80
N LYS A 6 -8.09 -0.83 -10.54
CA LYS A 6 -8.35 -0.44 -11.93
C LYS A 6 -8.73 1.03 -12.05
N GLU A 7 -9.57 1.54 -11.15
CA GLU A 7 -9.90 2.97 -11.05
C GLU A 7 -8.68 3.83 -10.75
N PHE A 8 -7.84 3.40 -9.81
CA PHE A 8 -6.62 4.13 -9.47
C PHE A 8 -5.66 4.23 -10.67
N VAL A 9 -5.39 3.10 -11.34
CA VAL A 9 -4.51 3.09 -12.53
C VAL A 9 -5.13 3.87 -13.68
N ARG A 10 -6.45 3.85 -13.83
CA ARG A 10 -7.18 4.68 -14.80
C ARG A 10 -6.96 6.17 -14.52
N ALA A 11 -7.14 6.59 -13.28
CA ALA A 11 -6.95 7.98 -12.89
C ALA A 11 -5.50 8.44 -13.13
N LEU A 12 -4.50 7.62 -12.79
CA LEU A 12 -3.10 7.91 -13.10
C LEU A 12 -2.83 8.04 -14.61
N ARG A 13 -3.41 7.15 -15.41
CA ARG A 13 -3.34 7.22 -16.88
C ARG A 13 -3.93 8.53 -17.40
N ASP A 14 -5.06 8.95 -16.87
CA ASP A 14 -5.73 10.17 -17.32
C ASP A 14 -4.92 11.43 -16.97
N ILE A 15 -4.30 11.47 -15.79
CA ILE A 15 -3.35 12.53 -15.41
C ILE A 15 -2.15 12.57 -16.37
N VAL A 16 -1.57 11.42 -16.71
CA VAL A 16 -0.44 11.36 -17.67
C VAL A 16 -0.88 11.82 -19.07
N LYS A 17 -2.10 11.49 -19.50
CA LYS A 17 -2.68 11.97 -20.78
C LYS A 17 -2.88 13.48 -20.77
N ILE A 18 -3.40 14.04 -19.69
CA ILE A 18 -3.54 15.50 -19.54
C ILE A 18 -2.17 16.15 -19.70
N GLN A 19 -1.16 15.63 -19.01
CA GLN A 19 0.20 16.15 -19.12
C GLN A 19 0.76 16.03 -20.54
N GLN A 20 0.51 14.90 -21.23
CA GLN A 20 0.89 14.72 -22.62
C GLN A 20 0.29 15.81 -23.51
N VAL A 21 -1.03 16.00 -23.46
CA VAL A 21 -1.76 16.98 -24.27
C VAL A 21 -1.25 18.39 -24.01
N VAL A 22 -1.05 18.75 -22.73
CA VAL A 22 -0.59 20.09 -22.35
C VAL A 22 0.86 20.33 -22.79
N VAL A 23 1.74 19.34 -22.70
CA VAL A 23 3.12 19.46 -23.18
C VAL A 23 3.17 19.51 -24.71
N GLU A 24 2.50 18.58 -25.40
CA GLU A 24 2.62 18.44 -26.86
C GLU A 24 1.86 19.53 -27.60
N GLU A 25 0.61 19.81 -27.22
CA GLU A 25 -0.25 20.76 -27.94
C GLU A 25 -0.11 22.20 -27.45
N ARG A 26 0.13 22.40 -26.15
CA ARG A 26 0.18 23.74 -25.54
C ARG A 26 1.58 24.20 -25.21
N GLN A 27 2.57 23.31 -25.27
CA GLN A 27 3.97 23.60 -24.90
C GLN A 27 4.05 24.18 -23.49
N ILE A 28 3.33 23.57 -22.55
CA ILE A 28 3.29 23.96 -21.14
C ILE A 28 3.81 22.81 -20.27
N LEU A 29 4.68 23.11 -19.30
CA LEU A 29 5.07 22.21 -18.21
C LEU A 29 4.30 22.59 -16.95
N HIS A 30 3.87 21.59 -16.18
CA HIS A 30 3.17 21.82 -14.92
C HIS A 30 4.13 22.25 -13.81
N ARG A 31 5.31 21.61 -13.76
CA ARG A 31 6.41 21.85 -12.80
C ARG A 31 6.15 21.53 -11.34
N ASP A 32 4.90 21.33 -10.95
CA ASP A 32 4.53 20.88 -9.60
C ASP A 32 3.57 19.67 -9.62
N CYS A 33 3.97 18.59 -10.29
CA CYS A 33 3.20 17.35 -10.25
C CYS A 33 3.35 16.71 -8.85
N SER A 34 2.26 16.69 -8.08
CA SER A 34 2.26 16.15 -6.71
C SER A 34 0.93 15.44 -6.40
N LEU A 35 0.90 14.70 -5.30
CA LEU A 35 -0.34 14.11 -4.78
C LEU A 35 -1.45 15.14 -4.55
N ASN A 36 -1.10 16.34 -4.11
CA ASN A 36 -2.08 17.37 -3.78
C ASN A 36 -2.67 18.03 -5.04
N ASN A 37 -1.94 17.95 -6.15
CA ASN A 37 -2.33 18.54 -7.43
C ASN A 37 -2.98 17.50 -8.36
N ALA A 38 -3.02 16.24 -7.94
CA ALA A 38 -3.74 15.16 -8.60
C ALA A 38 -5.13 15.00 -7.96
N MET A 39 -6.17 15.36 -8.70
CA MET A 39 -7.55 15.12 -8.31
C MET A 39 -8.10 13.87 -8.98
N ILE A 40 -9.03 13.22 -8.29
CA ILE A 40 -9.73 12.06 -8.83
C ILE A 40 -11.21 12.33 -8.65
N LEU A 41 -11.91 12.45 -9.77
CA LEU A 41 -13.36 12.58 -9.79
C LEU A 41 -13.95 11.19 -9.82
N ASP A 42 -14.83 10.90 -8.86
CA ASP A 42 -15.52 9.63 -8.81
C ASP A 42 -16.98 9.84 -9.22
N ASP A 43 -17.37 9.24 -10.33
CA ASP A 43 -18.73 9.33 -10.86
C ASP A 43 -19.36 7.93 -11.03
N LEU A 44 -20.52 7.88 -11.69
CA LEU A 44 -21.27 6.65 -11.96
C LEU A 44 -20.64 5.81 -13.09
N GLU A 45 -19.83 6.41 -13.95
CA GLU A 45 -19.16 5.78 -15.09
C GLU A 45 -17.73 5.31 -14.73
N GLY A 46 -17.17 5.83 -13.64
CA GLY A 46 -15.95 5.35 -12.99
C GLY A 46 -15.18 6.48 -12.29
N SER A 47 -13.91 6.23 -12.02
CA SER A 47 -13.00 7.28 -11.55
C SER A 47 -12.18 7.86 -12.70
N GLU A 48 -12.13 9.18 -12.80
CA GLU A 48 -11.33 9.95 -13.75
C GLU A 48 -10.26 10.76 -13.03
N GLY A 49 -9.05 10.82 -13.61
CA GLY A 49 -7.95 11.59 -13.05
C GLY A 49 -7.82 12.97 -13.67
N PHE A 50 -7.57 13.98 -12.83
CA PHE A 50 -7.38 15.37 -13.22
C PHE A 50 -6.10 15.94 -12.61
N LEU A 51 -5.45 16.84 -13.35
CA LEU A 51 -4.34 17.64 -12.86
C LEU A 51 -4.81 19.09 -12.65
N ILE A 52 -4.63 19.59 -11.44
CA ILE A 52 -5.06 20.93 -11.01
C ILE A 52 -3.87 21.75 -10.54
N ASP A 53 -4.13 23.01 -10.20
CA ASP A 53 -3.14 23.93 -9.63
C ASP A 53 -1.95 24.23 -10.56
N TRP A 54 -2.28 24.88 -11.67
CA TRP A 54 -1.35 25.27 -12.72
C TRP A 54 -0.57 26.57 -12.41
N GLU A 55 -0.53 27.02 -11.15
CA GLU A 55 0.08 28.32 -10.80
C GLU A 55 1.59 28.38 -11.06
N PHE A 56 2.27 27.24 -11.00
CA PHE A 56 3.69 27.09 -11.31
C PHE A 56 3.99 26.69 -12.76
N ALA A 57 2.94 26.54 -13.56
CA ALA A 57 3.07 26.12 -14.94
C ALA A 57 3.78 27.19 -15.77
N VAL A 58 4.57 26.72 -16.74
CA VAL A 58 5.34 27.60 -17.62
C VAL A 58 5.28 27.12 -19.05
N HIS A 59 5.43 28.05 -19.99
CA HIS A 59 5.71 27.68 -21.37
C HIS A 59 7.11 27.07 -21.48
N ILE A 60 7.21 26.01 -22.28
CA ILE A 60 8.46 25.30 -22.52
C ILE A 60 9.45 26.24 -23.21
N ALA A 61 10.55 26.54 -22.51
CA ALA A 61 11.65 27.30 -23.04
C ALA A 61 12.55 26.42 -23.92
N LYS A 62 13.19 27.00 -24.94
CA LYS A 62 14.08 26.26 -25.86
C LYS A 62 15.24 25.56 -25.15
N ASP A 63 15.71 26.11 -24.02
CA ASP A 63 16.80 25.56 -23.21
C ASP A 63 16.31 24.89 -21.92
N ASN A 64 14.99 24.78 -21.73
CA ASN A 64 14.36 24.23 -20.53
C ASN A 64 14.82 24.88 -19.22
N LYS A 65 15.30 26.13 -19.24
CA LYS A 65 15.75 26.83 -18.04
C LYS A 65 14.66 27.69 -17.43
N TYR A 66 14.46 27.50 -16.13
CA TYR A 66 13.46 28.25 -15.38
C TYR A 66 14.05 28.74 -14.05
N PRO A 67 13.53 29.85 -13.50
CA PRO A 67 13.86 30.24 -12.13
C PRO A 67 13.56 29.10 -11.16
N ILE A 68 14.43 28.93 -10.15
CA ILE A 68 14.25 27.93 -9.09
C ILE A 68 12.95 28.13 -8.27
N GLY A 69 12.38 29.33 -8.29
CA GLY A 69 11.09 29.61 -7.66
C GLY A 69 9.97 28.80 -8.33
N GLY A 70 9.16 28.12 -7.53
CA GLY A 70 8.00 27.37 -8.00
C GLY A 70 8.31 26.04 -8.69
N THR A 71 9.48 25.44 -8.46
CA THR A 71 9.72 24.06 -8.89
C THR A 71 9.35 23.08 -7.79
N GLY A 72 8.29 22.32 -8.02
CA GLY A 72 7.99 21.06 -7.36
C GLY A 72 7.81 21.08 -5.84
N THR A 73 6.91 20.22 -5.38
CA THR A 73 6.82 19.84 -3.97
C THR A 73 7.94 18.84 -3.67
N VAL A 74 8.89 19.20 -2.79
CA VAL A 74 10.15 18.45 -2.50
C VAL A 74 9.98 16.91 -2.44
N PRO A 75 9.00 16.35 -1.72
CA PRO A 75 8.61 14.93 -1.75
C PRO A 75 8.48 14.25 -3.12
N PHE A 76 8.01 14.99 -4.12
CA PHE A 76 7.68 14.51 -5.45
C PHE A 76 8.62 15.06 -6.51
N MET A 77 9.53 15.95 -6.15
CA MET A 77 10.48 16.54 -7.10
C MET A 77 11.38 15.46 -7.71
N SER A 78 11.62 15.54 -9.02
CA SER A 78 12.53 14.64 -9.72
C SER A 78 13.93 14.66 -9.10
N ARG A 79 14.66 13.54 -9.17
CA ARG A 79 16.03 13.51 -8.66
C ARG A 79 16.94 14.50 -9.37
N GLY A 80 16.77 14.63 -10.68
CA GLY A 80 17.53 15.57 -11.50
C GLY A 80 17.36 16.99 -10.98
N LEU A 81 16.14 17.37 -10.61
CA LEU A 81 15.82 18.70 -10.12
C LEU A 81 16.31 18.90 -8.67
N LEU A 82 16.11 17.92 -7.79
CA LEU A 82 16.62 17.95 -6.41
C LEU A 82 18.15 18.14 -6.36
N ASN A 83 18.89 17.44 -7.22
CA ASN A 83 20.34 17.59 -7.30
C ASN A 83 20.77 18.99 -7.74
N GLN A 84 20.06 19.57 -8.73
CA GLN A 84 20.33 20.94 -9.17
C GLN A 84 20.05 21.96 -8.06
N VAL A 85 18.90 21.84 -7.40
CA VAL A 85 18.52 22.69 -6.26
C VAL A 85 19.56 22.59 -5.14
N ALA A 86 20.02 21.39 -4.80
CA ALA A 86 21.04 21.19 -3.77
C ALA A 86 22.38 21.86 -4.12
N VAL A 87 22.84 21.74 -5.37
CA VAL A 87 24.07 22.39 -5.85
C VAL A 87 23.94 23.91 -5.80
N LEU A 88 22.81 24.45 -6.26
CA LEU A 88 22.55 25.89 -6.24
C LEU A 88 22.51 26.43 -4.81
N GLN A 89 21.87 25.71 -3.89
CA GLN A 89 21.83 26.09 -2.47
C GLN A 89 23.24 26.14 -1.86
N GLN A 90 24.09 25.15 -2.13
CA GLN A 90 25.48 25.14 -1.65
C GLN A 90 26.29 26.33 -2.20
N GLN A 91 26.09 26.70 -3.47
CA GLN A 91 26.75 27.85 -4.06
C GLN A 91 26.34 29.17 -3.38
N LEU A 92 25.05 29.34 -3.12
CA LEU A 92 24.51 30.51 -2.41
C LEU A 92 25.05 30.63 -0.98
N ASP A 93 25.20 29.50 -0.29
CA ASP A 93 25.78 29.46 1.07
C ASP A 93 27.25 29.89 1.06
N LEU A 94 28.04 29.38 0.09
CA LEU A 94 29.45 29.73 -0.07
C LEU A 94 29.62 31.22 -0.41
N GLU A 95 28.80 31.78 -1.29
CA GLU A 95 28.83 33.21 -1.60
C GLU A 95 28.49 34.07 -0.39
N SER A 96 27.47 33.67 0.37
CA SER A 96 27.05 34.35 1.60
C SER A 96 28.16 34.35 2.64
N GLN A 97 28.89 33.25 2.79
CA GLN A 97 30.05 33.16 3.68
C GLN A 97 31.23 34.03 3.19
N LYS A 98 31.53 34.04 1.89
CA LYS A 98 32.57 34.90 1.30
C LYS A 98 32.28 36.37 1.57
N LYS A 99 31.04 36.82 1.32
CA LYS A 99 30.58 38.20 1.56
C LYS A 99 30.69 38.59 3.04
N LYS A 100 30.32 37.70 3.97
CA LYS A 100 30.49 37.91 5.42
C LYS A 100 31.97 38.11 5.79
N LYS A 101 32.88 37.29 5.26
CA LYS A 101 34.34 37.41 5.49
C LYS A 101 34.93 38.69 4.90
N THR A 102 34.46 39.16 3.74
CA THR A 102 34.96 40.42 3.15
C THR A 102 34.49 41.65 3.92
N ARG A 103 33.25 41.64 4.45
CA ARG A 103 32.72 42.72 5.28
C ARG A 103 33.43 42.82 6.63
N ALA A 104 33.73 41.69 7.27
CA ALA A 104 34.48 41.66 8.53
C ALA A 104 35.93 42.18 8.40
N ARG A 105 36.55 42.06 7.22
CA ARG A 105 37.89 42.62 6.95
C ARG A 105 37.87 44.12 6.67
N LYS A 106 36.80 44.65 6.05
CA LYS A 106 36.64 46.10 5.80
C LYS A 106 36.30 46.91 7.05
N SER A 107 35.89 46.27 8.15
CA SER A 107 35.57 46.95 9.42
C SER A 107 36.77 47.16 10.36
N VAL A 108 37.98 46.73 9.98
CA VAL A 108 39.18 46.83 10.85
C VAL A 108 40.09 48.02 10.49
N ASP A 109 39.97 48.62 9.30
CA ASP A 109 40.80 49.76 8.89
C ASP A 109 40.00 51.01 8.44
N LYS A 110 39.95 52.00 9.34
CA LYS A 110 39.83 53.47 9.11
C LYS A 110 38.46 54.10 8.72
N PRO A 111 38.31 55.45 8.88
CA PRO A 111 37.16 56.06 9.53
C PRO A 111 36.09 56.66 8.59
N LYS A 112 34.97 56.99 9.23
CA LYS A 112 33.70 57.55 8.72
C LYS A 112 33.88 58.63 7.63
N ASN A 113 33.33 58.38 6.45
CA ASN A 113 32.73 59.42 5.61
C ASN A 113 31.54 58.83 4.82
N PRO A 114 30.32 59.41 4.86
CA PRO A 114 29.15 58.81 4.24
C PRO A 114 28.84 59.47 2.89
N LYS A 115 28.94 58.75 1.78
CA LYS A 115 28.17 59.06 0.56
C LYS A 115 27.78 57.81 -0.24
N SER A 116 26.46 57.70 -0.38
CA SER A 116 25.66 57.15 -1.48
C SER A 116 26.31 56.19 -2.49
N SER A 117 25.77 54.98 -2.57
CA SER A 117 25.04 54.55 -3.78
C SER A 117 24.31 53.24 -3.50
N SER A 118 23.03 53.27 -3.83
CA SER A 118 22.10 52.15 -3.80
C SER A 118 22.34 51.27 -5.03
N ASP A 119 23.45 50.53 -5.05
CA ASP A 119 23.61 49.42 -5.98
C ASP A 119 23.04 48.17 -5.34
N SER A 120 21.74 47.98 -5.54
CA SER A 120 21.04 46.73 -5.31
C SER A 120 21.63 45.68 -6.25
N LEU A 121 22.71 45.03 -5.81
CA LEU A 121 23.34 43.89 -6.46
C LEU A 121 22.30 42.76 -6.59
N ALA A 122 21.59 42.72 -7.71
CA ALA A 122 20.77 41.59 -8.09
C ALA A 122 21.67 40.36 -8.11
N LEU A 123 21.44 39.43 -7.17
CA LEU A 123 22.05 38.11 -7.25
C LEU A 123 21.62 37.48 -8.58
N PRO A 124 22.51 36.74 -9.27
CA PRO A 124 22.09 36.00 -10.46
C PRO A 124 20.93 35.09 -10.08
N VAL A 125 19.80 35.24 -10.76
CA VAL A 125 18.64 34.37 -10.58
C VAL A 125 19.11 32.94 -10.86
N SER A 126 19.13 32.10 -9.84
CA SER A 126 19.50 30.70 -9.99
C SER A 126 18.41 30.00 -10.81
N CYS A 127 18.82 29.47 -11.96
CA CYS A 127 17.93 28.71 -12.84
C CYS A 127 18.19 27.21 -12.72
N VAL A 128 17.14 26.43 -12.93
CA VAL A 128 17.16 24.97 -13.03
C VAL A 128 16.73 24.54 -14.41
N ILE A 129 17.25 23.41 -14.86
CA ILE A 129 16.82 22.74 -16.09
C ILE A 129 15.74 21.73 -15.70
N GLN A 130 14.55 21.89 -16.29
CA GLN A 130 13.41 21.01 -16.06
C GLN A 130 12.71 20.68 -17.37
N GLY A 131 12.45 19.41 -17.63
CA GLY A 131 11.67 18.94 -18.78
C GLY A 131 10.46 18.14 -18.35
N TYR A 132 9.68 17.67 -19.34
CA TYR A 132 8.51 16.84 -19.07
C TYR A 132 8.86 15.49 -18.41
N ALA A 133 10.09 15.01 -18.61
CA ALA A 133 10.59 13.80 -17.95
C ALA A 133 10.67 13.96 -16.43
N ASP A 134 10.97 15.17 -15.95
CA ASP A 134 10.95 15.48 -14.52
C ASP A 134 9.52 15.41 -13.97
N ASP A 135 8.53 15.93 -14.71
CA ASP A 135 7.12 15.85 -14.33
C ASP A 135 6.62 14.39 -14.34
N LEU A 136 7.11 13.53 -15.25
CA LEU A 136 6.81 12.09 -15.25
C LEU A 136 7.44 11.37 -14.04
N GLU A 137 8.66 11.73 -13.63
CA GLU A 137 9.28 11.21 -12.41
C GLU A 137 8.51 11.67 -11.15
N SER A 138 7.98 12.89 -11.18
CA SER A 138 7.13 13.42 -10.11
C SER A 138 5.78 12.72 -9.99
N LEU A 139 5.14 12.40 -11.12
CA LEU A 139 3.93 11.57 -11.14
C LEU A 139 4.20 10.14 -10.65
N PHE A 140 5.35 9.57 -11.01
CA PHE A 140 5.77 8.28 -10.45
C PHE A 140 5.95 8.35 -8.93
N SER A 141 6.60 9.39 -8.41
CA SER A 141 6.70 9.62 -6.96
C SER A 141 5.33 9.73 -6.29
N SER A 142 4.34 10.31 -6.98
CA SER A 142 2.96 10.42 -6.50
C SER A 142 2.28 9.04 -6.44
N LEU A 143 2.43 8.18 -7.46
CA LEU A 143 1.98 6.78 -7.41
C LEU A 143 2.48 6.07 -6.15
N LEU A 144 3.77 6.23 -5.85
CA LEU A 144 4.36 5.58 -4.69
C LEU A 144 3.88 6.18 -3.37
N GLY A 145 3.67 7.49 -3.33
CA GLY A 145 3.09 8.16 -2.18
C GLY A 145 1.68 7.65 -1.86
N PHE A 146 0.86 7.34 -2.87
CA PHE A 146 -0.43 6.67 -2.67
C PHE A 146 -0.26 5.21 -2.22
N ALA A 147 0.72 4.50 -2.78
CA ALA A 147 0.89 3.06 -2.56
C ALA A 147 1.64 2.71 -1.26
N SER A 148 2.38 3.65 -0.68
CA SER A 148 3.19 3.41 0.52
C SER A 148 2.35 3.38 1.79
N SER A 149 2.70 2.50 2.72
CA SER A 149 2.15 2.51 4.09
C SER A 149 2.85 3.54 5.00
N SER A 150 3.94 4.15 4.53
CA SER A 150 4.74 5.10 5.30
C SER A 150 4.27 6.54 5.07
N VAL A 151 4.28 7.33 6.14
CA VAL A 151 4.00 8.78 6.09
C VAL A 151 5.19 9.56 5.52
N VAL A 152 6.38 8.93 5.41
CA VAL A 152 7.57 9.58 4.89
C VAL A 152 7.59 9.47 3.37
N PRO A 153 7.58 10.60 2.64
CA PRO A 153 7.60 10.56 1.19
C PRO A 153 8.90 9.93 0.67
N THR A 154 8.67 9.13 -0.35
CA THR A 154 9.49 8.10 -0.99
C THR A 154 10.71 8.67 -1.75
N ILE A 155 11.34 9.76 -1.28
CA ILE A 155 12.51 10.36 -1.94
C ILE A 155 13.72 9.40 -1.91
N THR A 156 13.82 8.54 -0.89
CA THR A 156 15.00 7.67 -0.69
C THR A 156 14.94 6.31 -1.40
N PHE A 157 13.85 5.98 -2.08
CA PHE A 157 13.60 4.61 -2.58
C PHE A 157 14.31 4.23 -3.86
N PHE A 158 15.22 5.06 -4.38
CA PHE A 158 15.66 4.85 -5.75
C PHE A 158 17.15 5.08 -5.95
N ALA A 159 17.93 5.20 -4.88
CA ALA A 159 19.38 5.37 -4.98
C ALA A 159 20.11 4.05 -5.27
N SER A 160 19.49 2.89 -5.01
CA SER A 160 20.14 1.59 -5.06
C SER A 160 19.23 0.45 -5.54
N PRO A 161 19.79 -0.64 -6.10
CA PRO A 161 19.05 -1.88 -6.38
C PRO A 161 18.41 -2.52 -5.14
N ALA A 162 18.94 -2.26 -3.94
CA ALA A 162 18.35 -2.72 -2.69
C ALA A 162 16.97 -2.12 -2.44
N ASP A 163 16.64 -1.00 -3.10
CA ASP A 163 15.38 -0.32 -2.92
C ASP A 163 14.22 -0.99 -3.67
N GLU A 164 14.48 -1.84 -4.69
CA GLU A 164 13.41 -2.66 -5.30
C GLU A 164 12.84 -3.65 -4.28
N LYS A 165 13.70 -4.19 -3.40
CA LYS A 165 13.25 -5.05 -2.31
C LYS A 165 12.42 -4.28 -1.29
N ARG A 166 12.80 -3.04 -0.99
CA ARG A 166 12.04 -2.15 -0.10
C ARG A 166 10.66 -1.81 -0.66
N LEU A 167 10.51 -1.66 -1.97
CA LEU A 167 9.19 -1.42 -2.60
C LEU A 167 8.20 -2.53 -2.23
N VAL A 168 8.65 -3.79 -2.24
CA VAL A 168 7.80 -4.94 -1.90
C VAL A 168 7.37 -4.91 -0.44
N ASP A 169 8.28 -4.49 0.46
CA ASP A 169 8.06 -4.50 1.90
C ASP A 169 7.22 -3.31 2.39
N GLU A 170 7.32 -2.16 1.73
CA GLU A 170 6.70 -0.90 2.16
C GLU A 170 5.37 -0.58 1.43
N PHE A 171 5.06 -1.28 0.34
CA PHE A 171 3.77 -1.17 -0.35
C PHE A 171 2.63 -1.65 0.55
N HIS A 172 1.60 -0.81 0.69
CA HIS A 172 0.39 -1.18 1.39
C HIS A 172 -0.24 -2.43 0.76
N PRO A 173 -0.74 -3.40 1.55
CA PRO A 173 -1.25 -4.67 1.04
C PRO A 173 -2.27 -4.54 -0.09
N TYR A 174 -3.10 -3.50 -0.06
CA TYR A 174 -4.07 -3.18 -1.11
C TYR A 174 -3.41 -2.98 -2.49
N PHE A 175 -2.24 -2.33 -2.56
CA PHE A 175 -1.57 -1.96 -3.81
C PHE A 175 -0.52 -2.98 -4.28
N LYS A 176 -0.42 -4.17 -3.65
CA LYS A 176 0.61 -5.16 -3.99
C LYS A 176 0.57 -5.59 -5.46
N ASP A 177 -0.61 -5.66 -6.05
CA ASP A 177 -0.76 -6.05 -7.46
C ASP A 177 -0.22 -4.98 -8.43
N LEU A 178 0.08 -3.77 -7.94
CA LEU A 178 0.72 -2.68 -8.70
C LEU A 178 2.25 -2.64 -8.58
N ILE A 179 2.87 -3.54 -7.80
CA ILE A 179 4.33 -3.62 -7.71
C ILE A 179 4.97 -3.82 -9.11
N PRO A 180 4.47 -4.71 -9.99
CA PRO A 180 5.02 -4.86 -11.34
C PRO A 180 4.96 -3.56 -12.16
N LEU A 181 3.85 -2.82 -12.08
CA LEU A 181 3.67 -1.50 -12.68
C LEU A 181 4.74 -0.52 -12.19
N ALA A 182 4.93 -0.42 -10.86
CA ALA A 182 5.92 0.48 -10.28
C ALA A 182 7.36 0.13 -10.72
N ILE A 183 7.70 -1.16 -10.80
CA ILE A 183 9.01 -1.62 -11.25
C ILE A 183 9.24 -1.29 -12.73
N GLU A 184 8.26 -1.57 -13.60
CA GLU A 184 8.40 -1.29 -15.03
C GLU A 184 8.48 0.21 -15.32
N TRP A 185 7.67 1.03 -14.63
CA TRP A 185 7.72 2.49 -14.77
C TRP A 185 9.10 3.00 -14.30
N ARG A 186 9.59 2.52 -13.16
CA ARG A 186 10.95 2.84 -12.69
C ARG A 186 12.00 2.52 -13.75
N ARG A 187 11.96 1.33 -14.35
CA ARG A 187 12.94 0.96 -15.39
C ARG A 187 12.88 1.94 -16.57
N ALA A 188 11.69 2.31 -17.02
CA ALA A 188 11.53 3.32 -18.06
C ALA A 188 12.15 4.68 -17.68
N LEU A 189 12.06 5.09 -16.41
CA LEU A 189 12.68 6.31 -15.91
C LEU A 189 14.21 6.20 -15.74
N VAL A 190 14.73 5.04 -15.36
CA VAL A 190 16.19 4.80 -15.23
C VAL A 190 16.84 4.75 -16.61
N ASP A 191 16.19 4.07 -17.55
CA ASP A 191 16.65 3.97 -18.94
C ASP A 191 16.58 5.31 -19.68
N ASN A 192 15.95 6.34 -19.09
CA ASN A 192 15.89 7.72 -19.60
C ASN A 192 17.28 8.31 -19.93
N MET A 193 18.35 7.83 -19.28
CA MET A 193 19.72 8.24 -19.61
C MET A 193 20.21 7.73 -20.97
N VAL A 194 19.64 6.63 -21.47
CA VAL A 194 20.01 5.97 -22.74
C VAL A 194 18.93 6.21 -23.80
N HIS A 195 17.66 6.11 -23.42
CA HIS A 195 16.50 6.32 -24.26
C HIS A 195 15.52 7.25 -23.54
N PRO A 196 15.28 8.47 -24.05
CA PRO A 196 14.38 9.41 -23.40
C PRO A 196 13.02 8.78 -23.09
N VAL A 197 12.60 8.84 -21.84
CA VAL A 197 11.25 8.45 -21.44
C VAL A 197 10.25 9.36 -22.17
N THR A 198 9.15 8.78 -22.65
CA THR A 198 8.11 9.52 -23.37
C THR A 198 6.75 9.27 -22.74
N PHE A 199 5.80 10.17 -22.97
CA PHE A 199 4.40 9.95 -22.57
C PHE A 199 3.86 8.65 -23.17
N THR A 200 4.13 8.39 -24.45
CA THR A 200 3.74 7.15 -25.13
C THR A 200 4.24 5.90 -24.40
N THR A 201 5.50 5.89 -23.95
CA THR A 201 6.06 4.76 -23.19
C THR A 201 5.28 4.53 -21.90
N ILE A 202 5.05 5.59 -21.11
CA ILE A 202 4.36 5.49 -19.82
C ILE A 202 2.88 5.14 -19.99
N LEU A 203 2.20 5.71 -20.98
CA LEU A 203 0.81 5.42 -21.28
C LEU A 203 0.62 3.98 -21.78
N ALA A 204 1.50 3.48 -22.63
CA ALA A 204 1.47 2.08 -23.08
C ALA A 204 1.61 1.12 -21.90
N LEU A 205 2.51 1.45 -20.97
CA LEU A 205 2.71 0.71 -19.74
C LEU A 205 1.43 0.72 -18.88
N LEU A 206 0.89 1.90 -18.57
CA LEU A 206 -0.34 2.03 -17.77
C LEU A 206 -1.52 1.29 -18.39
N ASN A 207 -1.72 1.41 -19.71
CA ASN A 207 -2.77 0.68 -20.42
C ASN A 207 -2.58 -0.83 -20.33
N SER A 208 -1.35 -1.34 -20.49
CA SER A 208 -1.08 -2.78 -20.40
C SER A 208 -1.40 -3.35 -19.01
N HIS A 209 -1.15 -2.59 -17.94
CA HIS A 209 -1.53 -3.00 -16.59
C HIS A 209 -3.04 -2.87 -16.35
N LEU A 210 -3.66 -1.80 -16.85
CA LEU A 210 -5.12 -1.60 -16.78
C LEU A 210 -5.90 -2.76 -17.42
N ASP A 211 -5.44 -3.26 -18.57
CA ASP A 211 -6.08 -4.37 -19.29
C ASP A 211 -6.00 -5.70 -18.53
N ARG A 212 -5.01 -5.85 -17.63
CA ARG A 212 -4.82 -7.06 -16.81
C ARG A 212 -5.57 -6.98 -15.48
N LEU A 213 -5.90 -5.77 -15.02
CA LEU A 213 -6.63 -5.58 -13.77
C LEU A 213 -8.11 -6.00 -13.95
N PRO A 214 -8.67 -6.70 -12.97
CA PRO A 214 -10.04 -7.17 -13.07
C PRO A 214 -11.05 -6.02 -12.93
N ASP A 215 -12.20 -6.14 -13.59
CA ASP A 215 -13.28 -5.13 -13.52
C ASP A 215 -14.09 -5.19 -12.23
N ASN A 216 -14.05 -6.31 -11.50
CA ASN A 216 -14.94 -6.58 -10.38
C ASN A 216 -14.14 -7.06 -9.15
N GLU A 217 -13.30 -6.18 -8.60
CA GLU A 217 -12.45 -6.51 -7.45
C GLU A 217 -13.25 -6.89 -6.21
N GLU A 218 -14.42 -6.30 -5.96
CA GLU A 218 -15.29 -6.69 -4.85
C GLU A 218 -15.79 -8.13 -5.01
N LEU A 219 -16.23 -8.50 -6.22
CA LEU A 219 -16.69 -9.85 -6.52
C LEU A 219 -15.55 -10.86 -6.41
N ILE A 220 -14.36 -10.48 -6.86
CA ILE A 220 -13.15 -11.32 -6.76
C ILE A 220 -12.70 -11.47 -5.31
N SER A 221 -12.76 -10.41 -4.52
CA SER A 221 -12.43 -10.43 -3.09
C SER A 221 -13.43 -11.31 -2.33
N ALA A 222 -14.72 -11.19 -2.62
CA ALA A 222 -15.77 -12.07 -2.08
C ALA A 222 -15.54 -13.54 -2.48
N VAL A 223 -15.21 -13.81 -3.75
CA VAL A 223 -14.88 -15.17 -4.21
C VAL A 223 -13.60 -15.71 -3.54
N LYS A 224 -12.61 -14.85 -3.28
CA LYS A 224 -11.35 -15.22 -2.61
C LYS A 224 -11.60 -15.54 -1.13
N MET A 225 -12.45 -14.77 -0.45
CA MET A 225 -12.90 -15.06 0.91
C MET A 225 -13.66 -16.39 0.96
N LEU A 226 -14.64 -16.59 0.08
CA LEU A 226 -15.40 -17.85 -0.01
C LEU A 226 -14.50 -19.06 -0.29
N LYS A 227 -13.47 -18.91 -1.13
CA LYS A 227 -12.48 -19.96 -1.38
C LYS A 227 -11.63 -20.27 -0.14
N ASN A 228 -11.20 -19.26 0.61
CA ASN A 228 -10.44 -19.45 1.85
C ASN A 228 -11.30 -20.14 2.91
N ASP A 229 -12.57 -19.74 3.06
CA ASP A 229 -13.51 -20.38 3.97
C ASP A 229 -13.78 -21.84 3.60
N ALA A 230 -13.89 -22.13 2.29
CA ALA A 230 -14.03 -23.50 1.79
C ALA A 230 -12.80 -24.37 2.09
N VAL A 231 -11.58 -23.81 2.00
CA VAL A 231 -10.34 -24.51 2.36
C VAL A 231 -10.29 -24.80 3.87
N ILE A 232 -10.63 -23.82 4.70
CA ILE A 232 -10.69 -23.98 6.16
C ILE A 232 -11.73 -25.05 6.55
N LEU A 233 -12.90 -25.06 5.89
CA LEU A 233 -13.93 -26.08 6.10
C LEU A 233 -13.45 -27.47 5.66
N ALA A 234 -12.78 -27.58 4.51
CA ALA A 234 -12.25 -28.85 4.01
C ALA A 234 -11.20 -29.45 4.95
N ASP A 235 -10.31 -28.63 5.50
CA ASP A 235 -9.31 -29.07 6.49
C ASP A 235 -9.97 -29.50 7.81
N ARG A 236 -11.03 -28.80 8.23
CA ARG A 236 -11.80 -29.16 9.43
C ARG A 236 -12.57 -30.47 9.27
N VAL A 237 -13.07 -30.75 8.06
CA VAL A 237 -13.72 -32.03 7.71
C VAL A 237 -12.69 -33.16 7.69
N LYS A 238 -11.53 -32.97 7.04
CA LYS A 238 -10.42 -33.95 7.06
C LYS A 238 -9.94 -34.25 8.48
N GLY A 239 -9.77 -33.22 9.31
CA GLY A 239 -9.36 -33.39 10.71
C GLY A 239 -10.39 -34.17 11.55
N LYS A 240 -11.69 -33.93 11.34
CA LYS A 240 -12.76 -34.71 11.98
C LYS A 240 -12.82 -36.16 11.50
N GLN A 241 -12.56 -36.40 10.21
CA GLN A 241 -12.56 -37.73 9.62
C GLN A 241 -11.40 -38.57 10.16
N ILE A 242 -10.19 -38.00 10.24
CA ILE A 242 -9.02 -38.63 10.87
C ILE A 242 -9.28 -38.91 12.35
N ALA A 243 -9.90 -37.98 13.09
CA ALA A 243 -10.26 -38.20 14.49
C ALA A 243 -11.28 -39.34 14.67
N SER A 244 -12.27 -39.45 13.78
CA SER A 244 -13.27 -40.52 13.81
C SER A 244 -12.69 -41.90 13.48
N GLU A 245 -11.78 -41.97 12.51
CA GLU A 245 -11.04 -43.20 12.17
C GLU A 245 -10.14 -43.62 13.35
N SER A 246 -9.47 -42.66 13.98
CA SER A 246 -8.65 -42.90 15.18
C SER A 246 -9.48 -43.42 16.35
N PHE A 247 -10.67 -42.85 16.57
CA PHE A 247 -11.59 -43.29 17.63
C PHE A 247 -12.11 -44.71 17.38
N SER A 248 -12.50 -45.01 16.13
CA SER A 248 -12.96 -46.35 15.73
C SER A 248 -11.88 -47.42 15.89
N LEU A 249 -10.62 -47.06 15.60
CA LEU A 249 -9.47 -47.96 15.76
C LEU A 249 -9.14 -48.21 17.25
N VAL A 250 -9.28 -47.19 18.09
CA VAL A 250 -9.11 -47.31 19.55
C VAL A 250 -10.23 -48.14 20.17
N GLU A 251 -11.48 -47.95 19.72
CA GLU A 251 -12.63 -48.70 20.20
C GLU A 251 -12.58 -50.18 19.77
N SER A 252 -12.11 -50.46 18.55
CA SER A 252 -11.88 -51.83 18.07
C SER A 252 -10.76 -52.53 18.86
N LYS A 253 -9.70 -51.83 19.26
CA LYS A 253 -8.65 -52.37 20.16
C LYS A 253 -9.18 -52.64 21.57
N ARG A 254 -10.09 -51.80 22.08
CA ARG A 254 -10.66 -51.92 23.42
C ARG A 254 -11.69 -53.06 23.52
N GLN A 255 -12.46 -53.31 22.46
CA GLN A 255 -13.34 -54.48 22.38
C GLN A 255 -12.55 -55.79 22.29
N LYS A 256 -11.39 -55.78 21.61
CA LYS A 256 -10.50 -56.95 21.53
C LYS A 256 -9.88 -57.31 22.88
N SER A 257 -9.44 -56.32 23.68
CA SER A 257 -8.90 -56.60 25.03
C SER A 257 -9.96 -57.08 26.03
N ASN A 258 -11.22 -56.67 25.87
CA ASN A 258 -12.33 -57.15 26.70
C ASN A 258 -12.73 -58.59 26.36
N HIS A 259 -12.55 -59.04 25.11
CA HIS A 259 -12.81 -60.44 24.76
C HIS A 259 -11.75 -61.39 25.35
N ASP A 260 -10.48 -60.95 25.40
CA ASP A 260 -9.37 -61.75 25.95
C ASP A 260 -9.38 -61.84 27.50
N SER A 261 -10.10 -60.94 28.17
CA SER A 261 -10.25 -60.95 29.63
C SER A 261 -11.46 -61.74 30.13
N VAL A 262 -12.49 -61.94 29.29
CA VAL A 262 -13.65 -62.80 29.63
C VAL A 262 -13.32 -64.29 29.45
N SER A 263 -12.43 -64.66 28.53
CA SER A 263 -12.03 -66.06 28.33
C SER A 263 -11.11 -66.63 29.43
N ASN A 264 -10.61 -65.79 30.35
CA ASN A 264 -9.69 -66.20 31.43
C ASN A 264 -10.34 -66.33 32.81
N ILE A 265 -11.65 -66.07 32.95
CA ILE A 265 -12.36 -66.17 34.25
C ILE A 265 -13.04 -67.55 34.42
N ASP A 266 -13.29 -68.29 33.34
CA ASP A 266 -14.05 -69.55 33.38
C ASP A 266 -13.23 -70.81 33.80
N HIS A 267 -11.94 -70.67 34.16
CA HIS A 267 -11.11 -71.80 34.63
C HIS A 267 -10.90 -71.88 36.14
N ALA A 268 -11.46 -70.95 36.92
CA ALA A 268 -11.17 -70.85 38.36
C ALA A 268 -12.41 -70.66 39.23
N ARG A 269 -13.33 -71.64 39.23
CA ARG A 269 -14.13 -72.00 40.42
C ARG A 269 -14.97 -73.26 40.17
N GLY A 270 -14.28 -74.39 40.11
CA GLY A 270 -14.88 -75.68 40.37
C GLY A 270 -15.20 -75.84 41.87
N LYS A 271 -16.38 -76.40 42.14
CA LYS A 271 -16.80 -77.08 43.38
C LYS A 271 -16.84 -76.20 44.64
N TRP A 272 -18.04 -75.95 45.18
CA TRP A 272 -18.50 -76.44 46.49
C TRP A 272 -20.02 -76.26 46.57
N ILE A 273 -20.67 -77.23 47.19
CA ILE A 273 -22.09 -77.60 47.11
C ILE A 273 -22.87 -76.99 48.29
N ALA A 274 -24.15 -76.67 48.08
CA ALA A 274 -25.32 -77.09 48.88
C ALA A 274 -26.34 -75.98 49.24
N SER A 275 -27.61 -76.38 49.10
CA SER A 275 -28.84 -75.95 49.81
C SER A 275 -29.56 -74.65 49.40
N GLU A 276 -30.73 -74.87 48.77
CA GLU A 276 -31.95 -74.04 48.68
C GLU A 276 -32.58 -73.72 50.08
N PRO A 277 -33.77 -73.06 50.22
CA PRO A 277 -34.57 -72.23 49.29
C PRO A 277 -35.08 -70.89 49.89
N SER A 278 -35.78 -70.13 49.04
CA SER A 278 -37.06 -69.47 49.32
C SER A 278 -37.11 -67.96 49.62
N SER A 279 -37.97 -67.32 48.81
CA SER A 279 -39.00 -66.35 49.20
C SER A 279 -38.70 -64.84 49.19
N VAL A 280 -39.33 -64.21 48.19
CA VAL A 280 -40.23 -63.05 48.23
C VAL A 280 -39.74 -61.60 48.33
N VAL A 281 -40.53 -60.79 47.61
CA VAL A 281 -40.91 -59.38 47.79
C VAL A 281 -40.08 -58.31 47.07
N ALA A 282 -40.70 -57.78 46.02
CA ALA A 282 -40.53 -56.41 45.53
C ALA A 282 -41.27 -55.41 46.43
N PRO A 283 -40.83 -54.13 46.46
CA PRO A 283 -41.82 -53.05 46.33
C PRO A 283 -41.39 -51.84 45.50
N LYS A 284 -42.33 -51.42 44.64
CA LYS A 284 -42.89 -50.08 44.38
C LYS A 284 -42.07 -48.80 44.71
N ARG A 285 -41.82 -48.03 43.64
CA ARG A 285 -42.45 -46.72 43.28
C ARG A 285 -42.37 -45.56 44.30
N GLN A 286 -41.79 -44.42 43.87
CA GLN A 286 -42.24 -43.09 44.28
C GLN A 286 -41.97 -41.99 43.22
N LYS A 287 -42.93 -41.06 43.12
CA LYS A 287 -42.99 -39.85 42.28
C LYS A 287 -42.62 -38.60 43.11
N SER A 288 -42.12 -37.56 42.46
CA SER A 288 -42.40 -36.11 42.71
C SER A 288 -41.94 -35.37 41.44
N HIS A 289 -42.64 -34.49 40.71
CA HIS A 289 -43.57 -33.35 40.90
C HIS A 289 -42.96 -32.05 41.47
N HIS A 290 -42.71 -31.07 40.58
CA HIS A 290 -43.08 -29.62 40.60
C HIS A 290 -42.20 -28.88 39.54
N SER A 291 -42.72 -28.32 38.44
CA SER A 291 -43.42 -27.01 38.28
C SER A 291 -42.51 -25.82 38.66
N ASP A 292 -42.43 -24.67 37.98
CA ASP A 292 -43.13 -24.10 36.83
C ASP A 292 -42.46 -22.74 36.48
N THR A 293 -42.88 -22.16 35.34
CA THR A 293 -43.04 -20.71 35.01
C THR A 293 -41.91 -19.81 34.45
N LYS A 294 -42.15 -19.42 33.18
CA LYS A 294 -42.34 -18.06 32.59
C LYS A 294 -41.19 -17.03 32.62
N SER A 295 -40.64 -16.61 31.47
CA SER A 295 -41.10 -15.63 30.46
C SER A 295 -41.02 -14.15 30.87
N ASN A 296 -40.25 -13.32 30.14
CA ASN A 296 -40.75 -12.12 29.47
C ASN A 296 -39.71 -11.34 28.65
N SER A 297 -40.25 -10.74 27.60
CA SER A 297 -39.74 -9.79 26.59
C SER A 297 -39.72 -8.32 27.04
N ALA A 298 -38.91 -7.48 26.38
CA ALA A 298 -39.14 -6.07 25.97
C ALA A 298 -37.86 -5.59 25.24
N SER A 299 -37.82 -5.10 23.99
CA SER A 299 -38.40 -3.91 23.34
C SER A 299 -38.08 -2.56 24.00
N GLY A 300 -37.36 -1.70 23.29
CA GLY A 300 -37.19 -0.27 23.62
C GLY A 300 -36.32 0.45 22.58
N SER A 301 -36.94 1.37 21.85
CA SER A 301 -36.39 2.35 20.90
C SER A 301 -35.85 3.59 21.63
N ASP A 302 -34.97 4.36 20.99
CA ASP A 302 -35.17 5.80 20.68
C ASP A 302 -33.85 6.54 20.36
N THR A 303 -34.04 7.63 19.61
CA THR A 303 -33.13 8.71 19.16
C THR A 303 -32.21 8.45 17.97
#